data_AF-A0A920QW99-F1
#
_entry.id   AF-A0A920QW99-F1
#
_cell.length_a   1.000
_cell.length_b   1.000
_cell.length_c   1.000
_cell.angle_alpha   90.00
_cell.angle_beta   90.00
_cell.angle_gamma   90.00
#
_symmetry.space_group_name_H-M   'P 1'
#
loop_
_entity.id
_entity.type
_entity.pdbx_description
1 polymer ?
#
loop_
_entity_poly.entity_id
_entity_poly.type
_entity_poly.pdbx_seq_one_letter_code
_entity_poly.pdbx_strand_id
1 'polypeptide(L)'
;MAPEFAKRVNADFIVRGLRAGYDFEYEFEMAHMWRNLTPDIDVVCMMSALEYQFVFSSRFKEVAKLGGNVDNLIPNNVSNALKIKLKK
;
A
#
# COMPACT_ATOMS: atom_id res chain seq x y z
N MET A 1 -15.70 2.18 -5.43
CA MET A 1 -14.71 1.07 -5.29
C MET A 1 -13.48 1.41 -6.12
N ALA A 2 -12.33 0.76 -5.90
CA ALA A 2 -11.14 1.04 -6.71
C ALA A 2 -11.36 0.81 -8.23
N PRO A 3 -12.07 -0.25 -8.67
CA PRO A 3 -12.38 -0.45 -10.09
C PRO A 3 -13.26 0.65 -10.70
N GLU A 4 -14.26 1.14 -9.98
CA GLU A 4 -15.10 2.26 -10.44
C GLU A 4 -14.29 3.55 -10.62
N PHE A 5 -13.32 3.79 -9.73
CA PHE A 5 -12.40 4.91 -9.89
C PHE A 5 -11.50 4.72 -11.12
N ALA A 6 -10.94 3.50 -11.30
CA ALA A 6 -10.12 3.16 -12.45
C ALA A 6 -10.86 3.38 -13.78
N LYS A 7 -12.12 2.94 -13.87
CA LYS A 7 -13.00 3.21 -15.02
C LYS A 7 -13.16 4.71 -15.29
N ARG A 8 -13.43 5.50 -14.23
CA ARG A 8 -13.61 6.95 -14.38
C ARG A 8 -12.37 7.67 -14.89
N VAL A 9 -11.18 7.18 -14.57
CA VAL A 9 -9.90 7.75 -15.06
C VAL A 9 -9.39 7.07 -16.33
N ASN A 10 -10.20 6.19 -16.93
CA ASN A 10 -9.86 5.43 -18.14
C ASN A 10 -8.57 4.61 -17.97
N ALA A 11 -8.38 4.01 -16.79
CA ALA A 11 -7.28 3.09 -16.51
C ALA A 11 -7.70 1.65 -16.81
N ASP A 12 -6.79 0.87 -17.39
CA ASP A 12 -7.06 -0.53 -17.77
C ASP A 12 -6.82 -1.53 -16.60
N PHE A 13 -5.94 -1.17 -15.66
CA PHE A 13 -5.55 -2.05 -14.57
C PHE A 13 -5.24 -1.33 -13.25
N ILE A 14 -5.33 -2.08 -12.16
CA ILE A 14 -4.95 -1.68 -10.80
C ILE A 14 -3.71 -2.46 -10.38
N VAL A 15 -2.67 -1.79 -9.90
CA VAL A 15 -1.48 -2.45 -9.34
C VAL A 15 -1.58 -2.60 -7.83
N ARG A 16 -1.32 -3.81 -7.32
CA ARG A 16 -1.30 -4.13 -5.90
C ARG A 16 0.02 -4.78 -5.51
N GLY A 17 0.56 -4.40 -4.36
CA GLY A 17 1.76 -4.99 -3.80
C GLY A 17 1.40 -6.13 -2.85
N LEU A 18 2.05 -7.28 -3.01
CA LEU A 18 1.91 -8.44 -2.14
C LEU A 18 3.12 -8.53 -1.22
N ARG A 19 2.88 -8.52 0.10
CA ARG A 19 3.87 -9.01 1.07
C ARG A 19 3.61 -10.48 1.34
N ALA A 20 4.65 -11.24 1.68
CA ALA A 20 4.51 -12.68 1.93
C ALA A 20 3.49 -12.95 3.05
N GLY A 21 2.77 -14.08 2.96
CA GLY A 21 1.78 -14.50 3.94
C GLY A 21 0.41 -13.85 3.73
N TYR A 22 -0.13 -13.22 4.77
CA TYR A 22 -1.54 -12.83 4.90
C TYR A 22 -2.06 -11.84 3.85
N ASP A 23 -1.19 -11.01 3.26
CA ASP A 23 -1.60 -10.08 2.20
C ASP A 23 -2.02 -10.81 0.91
N PHE A 24 -1.48 -12.00 0.64
CA PHE A 24 -1.80 -12.73 -0.59
C PHE A 24 -3.27 -13.15 -0.66
N GLU A 25 -3.76 -13.81 0.38
CA GLU A 25 -5.13 -14.34 0.43
C GLU A 25 -6.16 -13.21 0.30
N TYR A 26 -5.96 -12.14 1.07
CA TYR A 26 -6.82 -10.96 1.04
C TYR A 26 -6.87 -10.30 -0.35
N GLU A 27 -5.70 -10.07 -0.96
CA GLU A 27 -5.62 -9.44 -2.28
C GLU A 27 -6.16 -10.36 -3.39
N PHE A 28 -5.95 -11.67 -3.26
CA PHE A 28 -6.46 -12.66 -4.20
C PHE A 28 -7.99 -12.71 -4.19
N GLU A 29 -8.63 -12.80 -3.02
CA GLU A 29 -10.09 -12.78 -2.88
C GLU A 29 -10.70 -11.49 -3.43
N MET A 30 -10.10 -10.35 -3.08
CA MET A 30 -10.55 -9.04 -3.54
C MET A 30 -10.41 -8.87 -5.06
N ALA A 31 -9.30 -9.31 -5.64
CA ALA A 31 -9.10 -9.30 -7.09
C ALA A 31 -10.16 -10.15 -7.80
N HIS A 32 -10.49 -11.33 -7.26
CA HIS A 32 -11.53 -12.20 -7.80
C HIS A 32 -12.92 -11.55 -7.73
N MET A 33 -13.24 -10.89 -6.62
CA MET A 33 -14.49 -10.14 -6.49
C MET A 33 -14.58 -9.00 -7.51
N TRP A 34 -13.53 -8.20 -7.67
CA TRP A 34 -13.52 -7.10 -8.62
C TRP A 34 -13.60 -7.59 -10.07
N ARG A 35 -12.98 -8.72 -10.41
CA ARG A 35 -13.11 -9.31 -11.75
C ARG A 35 -14.56 -9.67 -12.08
N ASN A 36 -15.34 -10.13 -11.11
CA ASN A 36 -16.76 -10.44 -11.29
C ASN A 36 -17.63 -9.18 -11.42
N LEU A 37 -17.34 -8.14 -10.63
CA LEU A 37 -18.13 -6.89 -10.63
C LEU A 37 -17.76 -5.95 -11.78
N THR A 38 -16.51 -5.97 -12.21
CA THR A 38 -15.93 -4.99 -13.13
C THR A 38 -14.94 -5.71 -14.06
N PRO A 39 -15.41 -6.51 -15.03
CA PRO A 39 -14.55 -7.36 -15.85
C PRO A 39 -13.58 -6.58 -16.73
N ASP A 40 -13.87 -5.32 -17.04
CA ASP A 40 -13.03 -4.47 -17.89
C ASP A 40 -11.77 -3.92 -17.19
N ILE A 41 -11.63 -4.14 -15.88
CA ILE A 41 -10.48 -3.67 -15.09
C ILE A 41 -9.70 -4.87 -14.58
N ASP A 42 -8.44 -4.97 -14.97
CA ASP A 42 -7.54 -6.01 -14.49
C ASP A 42 -6.90 -5.61 -13.14
N VAL A 43 -6.57 -6.60 -12.32
CA VAL A 43 -5.79 -6.40 -11.08
C VAL A 43 -4.47 -7.12 -11.24
N VAL A 44 -3.38 -6.36 -11.19
CA VAL A 44 -2.00 -6.86 -11.32
C VAL A 44 -1.34 -6.84 -9.96
N CYS A 45 -1.01 -8.02 -9.45
CA CYS A 45 -0.33 -8.18 -8.17
C CYS A 45 1.18 -8.38 -8.38
N MET A 46 2.00 -7.60 -7.68
CA MET A 46 3.46 -7.70 -7.70
C MET A 46 3.99 -8.04 -6.31
N MET A 47 4.90 -9.00 -6.21
CA MET A 47 5.58 -9.28 -4.94
C MET A 47 6.56 -8.16 -4.60
N SER A 48 6.50 -7.68 -3.36
CA SER A 48 7.50 -6.76 -2.83
C SER A 48 8.86 -7.44 -2.72
N ALA A 49 9.92 -6.70 -3.05
CA ALA A 49 11.29 -7.17 -2.81
C ALA A 49 11.50 -7.48 -1.31
N LEU A 50 12.32 -8.49 -1.03
CA LEU A 50 12.49 -9.04 0.33
C LEU A 50 12.91 -7.95 1.33
N GLU A 51 13.80 -7.05 0.91
CA GLU A 51 14.29 -5.91 1.70
C GLU A 51 13.21 -4.89 2.09
N TYR A 52 12.03 -4.88 1.46
CA TYR A 52 10.92 -3.99 1.79
C TYR A 52 9.74 -4.70 2.45
N GLN A 53 9.82 -6.00 2.73
CA GLN A 53 8.70 -6.74 3.32
C GLN A 53 8.34 -6.29 4.75
N PHE A 54 9.30 -5.71 5.48
CA PHE A 54 9.07 -5.20 6.83
C PHE A 54 8.45 -3.80 6.87
N VAL A 55 8.19 -3.17 5.72
CA VAL A 55 7.69 -1.80 5.64
C VAL A 55 6.18 -1.77 5.88
N PHE A 56 5.78 -1.26 7.04
CA PHE A 56 4.38 -1.02 7.39
C PHE A 56 4.20 0.45 7.79
N SER A 57 3.36 1.17 7.04
CA SER A 57 3.04 2.57 7.36
C SER A 57 2.51 2.75 8.79
N SER A 58 1.72 1.79 9.29
CA SER A 58 1.23 1.78 10.67
C SER A 58 2.37 1.72 11.68
N ARG A 59 3.30 0.76 11.53
CA ARG A 59 4.45 0.58 12.42
C ARG A 59 5.38 1.79 12.41
N PHE A 60 5.68 2.37 11.25
CA PHE A 60 6.52 3.57 11.18
C PHE A 60 5.88 4.77 11.87
N LYS A 61 4.56 4.97 11.69
CA LYS A 61 3.82 6.01 12.41
C LYS A 61 3.84 5.79 13.92
N GLU A 62 3.75 4.54 14.37
CA GLU A 62 3.77 4.18 15.79
C GLU A 62 5.15 4.40 16.41
N VAL A 63 6.22 3.89 15.79
CA VAL A 63 7.61 4.12 16.23
C VAL A 63 7.92 5.61 16.33
N ALA A 64 7.53 6.40 15.32
CA ALA A 64 7.76 7.84 15.33
C ALA A 64 6.96 8.55 16.44
N LYS A 65 5.72 8.12 16.72
CA LYS A 65 4.92 8.64 17.85
C LYS A 65 5.55 8.36 19.20
N LEU A 66 6.25 7.23 19.34
CA LEU A 66 6.96 6.83 20.55
C LEU A 66 8.37 7.45 20.65
N GLY A 67 8.74 8.36 19.74
CA GLY A 67 10.04 9.05 19.74
C GLY A 67 11.17 8.31 19.03
N GLY A 68 10.88 7.19 18.36
CA GLY A 68 11.87 6.46 17.56
C GLY A 68 12.22 7.18 16.25
N ASN A 69 13.48 7.04 15.80
CA ASN A 69 13.94 7.59 14.53
C ASN A 69 13.67 6.61 13.38
N VAL A 70 12.97 7.07 12.34
CA VAL A 70 12.64 6.28 11.13
C VAL A 70 13.24 6.89 9.85
N ASP A 71 14.12 7.88 9.96
CA ASP A 71 14.63 8.68 8.84
C ASP A 71 15.31 7.84 7.74
N ASN A 72 16.02 6.77 8.14
CA ASN A 72 16.71 5.87 7.20
C ASN A 72 15.78 4.83 6.55
N LEU A 73 14.52 4.76 6.96
CA LEU A 73 13.56 3.74 6.51
C LEU A 73 12.50 4.30 5.55
N ILE A 74 12.47 5.62 5.37
CA ILE A 74 11.50 6.32 4.53
C ILE A 74 12.19 7.45 3.75
N PRO A 75 11.64 7.86 2.60
CA PRO A 75 12.12 9.04 1.90
C PRO A 75 12.11 10.32 2.76
N ASN A 76 13.09 11.20 2.55
CA ASN A 76 13.29 12.43 3.33
C ASN A 76 12.03 13.33 3.39
N ASN A 77 11.30 13.44 2.28
CA ASN A 77 10.05 14.20 2.23
C ASN A 77 8.98 13.64 3.18
N VAL A 78 8.92 12.30 3.33
CA VAL A 78 7.97 11.64 4.24
C VAL A 78 8.40 11.81 5.70
N SER A 79 9.70 11.69 6.00
CA SER A 79 10.22 11.94 7.36
C SER A 79 9.89 13.37 7.83
N ASN A 80 10.16 14.37 6.98
CA ASN A 80 9.85 15.77 7.29
C ASN A 80 8.36 15.98 7.56
N ALA A 81 7.49 15.42 6.71
CA ALA A 81 6.05 15.49 6.90
C ALA A 81 5.59 14.80 8.19
N LEU A 82 6.19 13.66 8.55
CA LEU A 82 5.90 12.93 9.78
C LEU A 82 6.30 13.74 11.03
N LYS A 83 7.49 14.35 11.03
CA LYS A 83 7.97 15.21 12.12
C LYS A 83 7.06 16.43 12.33
N ILE A 84 6.60 17.06 11.25
CA ILE A 84 5.64 18.17 11.34
C ILE A 84 4.32 17.70 11.95
N LYS A 85 3.83 16.52 11.53
CA LYS A 85 2.57 15.96 12.02
C LYS A 85 2.59 15.61 13.51
N LEU A 86 3.74 15.22 14.05
CA LEU A 86 3.92 14.77 15.44
C LEU A 86 4.29 15.88 16.43
N LYS A 87 4.62 17.10 15.96
CA LYS A 87 4.88 18.28 16.82
C LYS A 87 3.62 18.99 17.31
N LYS A 88 2.43 18.42 17.07
CA LYS A 88 1.15 18.85 17.65
C LYS A 88 0.88 18.07 18.93
#